data_AF-A0AA41SQV7-F1
#
_entry.id   AF-A0AA41SQV7-F1
#
_cell.length_a   1.000
_cell.length_b   1.000
_cell.length_c   1.000
_cell.angle_alpha   90.00
_cell.angle_beta   90.00
_cell.angle_gamma   90.00
#
_symmetry.space_group_name_H-M   'P 1'
#
loop_
_entity.id
_entity.type
_entity.pdbx_description
1 polymer ?
#
loop_
_entity_poly.entity_id
_entity_poly.type
_entity_poly.pdbx_seq_one_letter_code
_entity_poly.pdbx_strand_id
1 'polypeptide(L)'
;MDECEQALAAEPKAKDTFAHLPKSAFVLDEFKRKYSNEDTLSVALPYFWEHFDKDGWSLWYAEYRFPEELTQTFMSCNLITGMFQRLDKPRKNAFASDILFGTNSSSSISGVWVFRGQELAFPLSPDWKVDYESYTWRKLDPGSEETQTLVREYFSWERTFQHVGKAFNQGKVFK
;
A
#
# COMPACT_ATOMS: atom_id res chain seq x y z
N MET A 1 -2.49 -15.09 -31.43
CA MET A 1 -2.37 -13.77 -30.78
C MET A 1 -3.79 -13.31 -30.60
N ASP A 2 -4.28 -13.36 -29.36
CA ASP A 2 -5.69 -13.14 -29.02
C ASP A 2 -6.05 -11.66 -29.17
N GLU A 3 -7.25 -11.37 -29.67
CA GLU A 3 -7.76 -10.00 -29.87
C GLU A 3 -7.77 -9.18 -28.57
N CYS A 4 -7.81 -9.84 -27.40
CA CYS A 4 -7.62 -9.21 -26.10
C CYS A 4 -6.24 -8.55 -25.94
N GLU A 5 -5.15 -9.15 -26.44
CA GLU A 5 -3.80 -8.58 -26.35
C GLU A 5 -3.65 -7.35 -27.25
N GLN A 6 -4.32 -7.32 -28.40
CA GLN A 6 -4.32 -6.16 -29.29
C GLN A 6 -5.16 -5.00 -28.74
N ALA A 7 -6.27 -5.28 -28.06
CA ALA A 7 -7.08 -4.25 -27.40
C ALA A 7 -6.35 -3.61 -26.21
N LEU A 8 -5.62 -4.40 -25.41
CA LEU A 8 -4.78 -3.91 -24.31
C LEU A 8 -3.54 -3.13 -24.79
N ALA A 9 -3.02 -3.45 -25.98
CA ALA A 9 -1.89 -2.74 -26.58
C ALA A 9 -2.28 -1.41 -27.26
N ALA A 10 -3.58 -1.22 -27.55
CA ALA A 10 -4.12 -0.04 -28.22
C ALA A 10 -4.57 1.07 -27.26
N GLU A 11 -4.62 0.81 -25.94
CA GLU A 11 -4.71 1.91 -24.98
C GLU A 11 -3.43 2.76 -25.12
N PRO A 12 -3.53 4.08 -25.33
CA PRO A 12 -2.34 4.92 -25.37
C PRO A 12 -1.61 4.68 -24.06
N LYS A 13 -0.38 4.15 -24.12
CA LYS A 13 0.49 3.93 -22.95
C LYS A 13 0.46 5.24 -22.17
N ALA A 14 -0.37 5.28 -21.14
CA ALA A 14 -0.49 6.46 -20.29
C ALA A 14 0.93 6.78 -19.88
N LYS A 15 1.40 8.01 -20.15
CA LYS A 15 2.76 8.43 -19.81
C LYS A 15 3.01 7.96 -18.39
N ASP A 16 4.00 7.08 -18.21
CA ASP A 16 4.30 6.55 -16.88
C ASP A 16 4.56 7.74 -15.97
N THR A 17 3.67 7.90 -14.99
CA THR A 17 3.61 9.07 -14.11
C THR A 17 4.95 9.29 -13.41
N PHE A 18 5.74 8.23 -13.24
CA PHE A 18 7.03 8.22 -12.56
C PHE A 18 8.24 8.20 -13.49
N ALA A 19 8.06 8.22 -14.83
CA ALA A 19 9.15 8.13 -15.79
C ALA A 19 10.16 9.30 -15.74
N HIS A 20 9.77 10.42 -15.12
CA HIS A 20 10.65 11.57 -14.92
C HIS A 20 11.63 11.36 -13.74
N LEU A 21 11.41 10.35 -12.91
CA LEU A 21 12.26 10.07 -11.75
C LEU A 21 13.49 9.25 -12.17
N PRO A 22 14.63 9.40 -11.47
CA PRO A 22 15.84 8.64 -11.77
C PRO A 22 15.61 7.13 -11.61
N LYS A 23 16.47 6.28 -12.18
CA LYS A 23 16.35 4.84 -11.93
C LYS A 23 16.64 4.54 -10.46
N SER A 24 15.75 3.79 -9.80
CA SER A 24 15.96 3.31 -8.44
C SER A 24 16.71 1.97 -8.44
N ALA A 25 17.56 1.75 -7.44
CA ALA A 25 18.18 0.44 -7.22
C ALA A 25 17.17 -0.58 -6.64
N PHE A 26 16.12 -0.10 -5.97
CA PHE A 26 15.08 -0.95 -5.40
C PHE A 26 14.11 -1.45 -6.48
N VAL A 27 14.03 -2.78 -6.64
CA VAL A 27 13.12 -3.44 -7.58
C VAL A 27 11.88 -3.93 -6.83
N LEU A 28 10.80 -3.15 -6.90
CA LEU A 28 9.56 -3.44 -6.17
C LEU A 28 8.95 -4.81 -6.53
N ASP A 29 9.01 -5.21 -7.80
CA ASP A 29 8.47 -6.51 -8.24
C ASP A 29 9.20 -7.70 -7.60
N GLU A 30 10.51 -7.58 -7.39
CA GLU A 30 11.29 -8.61 -6.70
C GLU A 30 10.91 -8.68 -5.22
N PHE A 31 10.78 -7.52 -4.57
CA PHE A 31 10.26 -7.46 -3.20
C PHE A 31 8.87 -8.09 -3.08
N LYS A 32 7.93 -7.76 -3.98
CA LYS A 32 6.57 -8.34 -4.00
C LYS A 32 6.59 -9.85 -4.15
N ARG A 33 7.49 -10.38 -4.98
CA ARG A 33 7.68 -11.82 -5.16
C ARG A 33 8.17 -12.48 -3.87
N LYS A 34 9.18 -11.91 -3.22
CA LYS A 34 9.71 -12.37 -1.93
C LYS A 34 8.64 -12.31 -0.84
N TYR A 35 7.94 -11.19 -0.74
CA TYR A 35 6.84 -10.99 0.21
C TYR A 35 5.70 -12.01 0.04
N SER A 36 5.43 -12.46 -1.20
CA SER A 36 4.35 -13.41 -1.46
C SER A 36 4.73 -14.87 -1.28
N ASN A 37 6.01 -15.21 -1.46
CA ASN A 37 6.47 -16.59 -1.59
C ASN A 37 7.36 -17.05 -0.44
N GLU A 38 7.93 -16.12 0.32
CA GLU A 38 8.90 -16.39 1.38
C GLU A 38 8.41 -15.84 2.73
N ASP A 39 9.08 -16.21 3.81
CA ASP A 39 8.73 -15.73 5.14
C ASP A 39 8.92 -14.21 5.27
N THR A 40 7.88 -13.52 5.74
CA THR A 40 7.88 -12.05 5.74
C THR A 40 8.88 -11.49 6.75
N LEU A 41 8.98 -12.09 7.94
CA LEU A 41 9.81 -11.57 9.03
C LEU A 41 11.30 -11.82 8.81
N SER A 42 11.65 -13.01 8.36
CA SER A 42 13.05 -13.45 8.23
C SER A 42 13.63 -13.20 6.84
N VAL A 43 12.81 -13.01 5.81
CA VAL A 43 13.30 -12.80 4.43
C VAL A 43 12.80 -11.51 3.80
N ALA A 44 11.48 -11.32 3.68
CA ALA A 44 10.96 -10.21 2.89
C ALA A 44 11.28 -8.84 3.51
N LEU A 45 11.13 -8.70 4.82
CA LEU A 45 11.43 -7.46 5.54
C LEU A 45 12.93 -7.12 5.57
N PRO A 46 13.85 -8.06 5.88
CA PRO A 46 15.28 -7.79 5.72
C PRO A 46 15.65 -7.38 4.30
N TYR A 47 15.13 -8.08 3.29
CA TYR A 47 15.36 -7.73 1.89
C TYR A 47 14.84 -6.33 1.56
N PHE A 48 13.63 -5.98 2.04
CA PHE A 48 13.07 -4.64 1.89
C PHE A 48 14.04 -3.59 2.41
N TRP A 49 14.46 -3.67 3.67
CA TRP A 49 15.31 -2.66 4.28
C TRP A 49 16.73 -2.61 3.72
N GLU A 50 17.29 -3.74 3.28
CA GLU A 50 18.61 -3.80 2.63
C GLU A 50 18.61 -3.10 1.26
N HIS A 51 17.51 -3.22 0.51
CA HIS A 51 17.42 -2.72 -0.86
C HIS A 51 16.62 -1.42 -0.97
N PHE A 52 15.96 -0.97 0.11
CA PHE A 52 15.07 0.18 0.09
C PHE A 52 15.85 1.46 -0.26
N ASP A 53 15.53 2.02 -1.42
CA ASP A 53 16.09 3.27 -1.88
C ASP A 53 15.25 4.43 -1.35
N LYS A 54 15.70 5.01 -0.23
CA LYS A 54 15.03 6.12 0.47
C LYS A 54 14.89 7.40 -0.37
N ASP A 55 15.72 7.58 -1.41
CA ASP A 55 15.68 8.74 -2.29
C ASP A 55 14.72 8.48 -3.47
N GLY A 56 14.63 7.22 -3.91
CA GLY A 56 13.69 6.76 -4.93
C GLY A 56 12.30 6.38 -4.42
N TRP A 57 12.10 6.09 -3.15
CA TRP A 57 10.83 5.58 -2.63
C TRP A 57 10.47 6.25 -1.31
N SER A 58 9.17 6.35 -1.06
CA SER A 58 8.64 6.90 0.17
C SER A 58 7.64 5.95 0.82
N LEU A 59 7.62 6.01 2.15
CA LEU A 59 6.71 5.26 3.00
C LEU A 59 5.63 6.21 3.52
N TRP A 60 4.38 5.73 3.54
CA TRP A 60 3.23 6.51 3.97
C TRP A 60 2.35 5.68 4.88
N TYR A 61 1.98 6.24 6.03
CA TYR A 61 0.94 5.71 6.88
C TYR A 61 -0.41 6.28 6.43
N ALA A 62 -1.36 5.39 6.19
CA ALA A 62 -2.73 5.72 5.84
C ALA A 62 -3.66 5.38 7.02
N GLU A 63 -4.59 6.28 7.36
CA GLU A 63 -5.62 6.01 8.36
C GLU A 63 -6.97 6.57 7.92
N TYR A 64 -8.00 5.72 7.92
CA TYR A 64 -9.33 6.10 7.47
C TYR A 64 -9.98 7.11 8.42
N ARG A 65 -10.50 8.20 7.84
CA ARG A 65 -10.94 9.39 8.58
C ARG A 65 -12.31 9.26 9.22
N PHE A 66 -13.13 8.31 8.74
CA PHE A 66 -14.55 8.20 9.12
C PHE A 66 -14.86 6.81 9.72
N PRO A 67 -14.16 6.36 10.78
CA PRO A 67 -14.39 5.04 11.36
C PRO A 67 -15.85 4.81 11.80
N GLU A 68 -16.61 5.87 12.08
CA GLU A 68 -18.04 5.84 12.37
C GLU A 68 -18.91 5.31 11.22
N GLU A 69 -18.45 5.43 9.96
CA GLU A 69 -19.15 4.89 8.79
C GLU A 69 -18.91 3.37 8.63
N LEU A 70 -17.92 2.82 9.33
CA LEU A 70 -17.51 1.42 9.23
C LEU A 70 -18.38 0.51 10.12
N THR A 71 -19.60 0.26 9.65
CA THR A 71 -20.63 -0.49 10.40
C THR A 71 -20.46 -2.01 10.36
N GLN A 72 -20.02 -2.57 9.23
CA GLN A 72 -19.87 -4.02 9.05
C GLN A 72 -18.49 -4.34 8.50
N THR A 73 -17.76 -5.26 9.15
CA THR A 73 -16.36 -5.57 8.81
C THR A 73 -16.19 -6.04 7.37
N PHE A 74 -17.14 -6.83 6.84
CA PHE A 74 -17.09 -7.26 5.44
C PHE A 74 -17.28 -6.09 4.45
N MET A 75 -18.10 -5.09 4.78
CA MET A 75 -18.27 -3.89 3.95
C MET A 75 -17.00 -3.03 3.98
N SER A 76 -16.40 -2.85 5.16
CA SER A 76 -15.12 -2.15 5.33
C SER A 76 -14.00 -2.84 4.54
N CYS A 77 -13.96 -4.17 4.54
CA CYS A 77 -13.04 -4.97 3.75
C CYS A 77 -13.25 -4.80 2.23
N ASN A 78 -14.51 -4.69 1.79
CA ASN A 78 -14.86 -4.41 0.40
C ASN A 78 -14.46 -2.98 -0.02
N LEU A 79 -14.52 -2.02 0.90
CA LEU A 79 -14.07 -0.64 0.66
C LEU A 79 -12.57 -0.62 0.29
N ILE A 80 -11.72 -1.27 1.09
CA ILE A 80 -10.27 -1.40 0.82
C ILE A 80 -10.04 -2.08 -0.54
N THR A 81 -10.75 -3.20 -0.78
CA THR A 81 -10.60 -3.95 -2.02
C THR A 81 -11.04 -3.13 -3.25
N GLY A 82 -12.12 -2.35 -3.13
CA GLY A 82 -12.59 -1.46 -4.18
C GLY A 82 -11.59 -0.35 -4.51
N MET A 83 -10.96 0.25 -3.49
CA MET A 83 -9.88 1.21 -3.68
C MET A 83 -8.72 0.58 -4.46
N PHE A 84 -8.28 -0.62 -4.06
CA PHE A 84 -7.19 -1.33 -4.73
C PHE A 84 -7.49 -1.68 -6.20
N GLN A 85 -8.75 -1.96 -6.53
CA GLN A 85 -9.18 -2.22 -7.91
C GLN A 85 -9.14 -0.96 -8.79
N ARG A 86 -9.49 0.21 -8.24
CA ARG A 86 -9.39 1.49 -8.95
C ARG A 86 -7.94 1.92 -9.19
N LEU A 87 -7.02 1.44 -8.36
CA LEU A 87 -5.58 1.72 -8.42
C LEU A 87 -4.80 0.71 -9.27
N ASP A 88 -5.39 0.10 -10.29
CA ASP A 88 -4.70 -0.94 -11.08
C ASP A 88 -3.45 -0.43 -11.82
N LYS A 89 -3.53 0.77 -12.44
CA LYS A 89 -2.40 1.40 -13.15
C LYS A 89 -1.16 1.66 -12.27
N PRO A 90 -1.27 2.24 -11.04
CA PRO A 90 -0.11 2.52 -10.20
C PRO A 90 0.48 1.26 -9.53
N ARG A 91 -0.12 0.07 -9.64
CA ARG A 91 0.40 -1.16 -9.02
C ARG A 91 1.87 -1.41 -9.32
N LYS A 92 2.35 -1.10 -10.52
CA LYS A 92 3.78 -1.27 -10.89
C LYS A 92 4.74 -0.45 -10.01
N ASN A 93 4.29 0.71 -9.52
CA ASN A 93 5.09 1.69 -8.81
C ASN A 93 4.62 1.92 -7.38
N ALA A 94 3.82 0.99 -6.84
CA ALA A 94 3.25 1.09 -5.52
C ALA A 94 2.99 -0.28 -4.90
N PHE A 95 3.09 -0.35 -3.57
CA PHE A 95 2.76 -1.51 -2.74
C PHE A 95 2.09 -1.01 -1.47
N ALA A 96 1.14 -1.75 -0.93
CA ALA A 96 0.56 -1.41 0.37
C ALA A 96 0.11 -2.63 1.14
N SER A 97 0.04 -2.47 2.46
CA SER A 97 -0.59 -3.40 3.37
C SER A 97 -1.57 -2.63 4.24
N ASP A 98 -2.86 -2.74 3.92
CA ASP A 98 -3.95 -2.16 4.68
C ASP A 98 -4.58 -3.22 5.55
N ILE A 99 -4.98 -2.83 6.76
CA ILE A 99 -5.57 -3.72 7.74
C ILE A 99 -6.86 -3.10 8.26
N LEU A 100 -7.90 -3.93 8.27
CA LEU A 100 -9.11 -3.72 9.03
C LEU A 100 -8.89 -4.20 10.46
N PHE A 101 -9.19 -3.34 11.42
CA PHE A 101 -9.15 -3.63 12.84
C PHE A 101 -10.54 -3.60 13.46
N GLY A 102 -10.69 -4.25 14.61
CA GLY A 102 -11.88 -4.22 15.44
C GLY A 102 -12.99 -5.18 14.98
N THR A 103 -14.22 -4.83 15.29
CA THR A 103 -15.43 -5.63 15.04
C THR A 103 -16.53 -4.77 14.43
N ASN A 104 -17.69 -5.37 14.11
CA ASN A 104 -18.84 -4.62 13.59
C ASN A 104 -19.18 -3.42 14.49
N SER A 105 -19.48 -2.28 13.86
CA SER A 105 -19.79 -0.99 14.52
C SER A 105 -18.66 -0.38 15.36
N SER A 106 -17.49 -1.02 15.44
CA SER A 106 -16.29 -0.49 16.10
C SER A 106 -15.05 -0.91 15.33
N SER A 107 -15.03 -0.65 14.03
CA SER A 107 -13.89 -0.96 13.16
C SER A 107 -13.06 0.27 12.83
N SER A 108 -11.84 0.06 12.39
CA SER A 108 -10.97 1.12 11.84
C SER A 108 -10.12 0.52 10.73
N ILE A 109 -9.67 1.37 9.81
CA ILE A 109 -8.79 0.96 8.72
C ILE A 109 -7.54 1.82 8.80
N SER A 110 -6.39 1.17 8.74
CA SER A 110 -5.11 1.84 8.59
C SER A 110 -4.15 0.94 7.83
N GLY A 111 -3.07 1.51 7.31
CA GLY A 111 -2.15 0.78 6.46
C GLY A 111 -0.83 1.47 6.22
N VAL A 112 0.12 0.72 5.68
CA VAL A 112 1.41 1.23 5.26
C VAL A 112 1.55 1.07 3.75
N TRP A 113 1.85 2.17 3.09
CA TRP A 113 1.98 2.31 1.65
C TRP A 113 3.42 2.65 1.27
N VAL A 114 3.85 2.12 0.15
CA VAL A 114 5.13 2.34 -0.50
C VAL A 114 4.84 2.93 -1.87
N PHE A 115 5.35 4.13 -2.15
CA PHE A 115 5.18 4.80 -3.44
C PHE A 115 6.53 5.15 -4.05
N ARG A 116 6.60 5.05 -5.39
CA ARG A 116 7.75 5.55 -6.13
C ARG A 116 7.78 7.08 -6.04
N GLY A 117 8.94 7.62 -5.68
CA GLY A 117 9.17 9.05 -5.52
C GLY A 117 8.93 9.52 -4.09
N GLN A 118 9.08 10.83 -3.90
CA GLN A 118 9.02 11.47 -2.57
C GLN A 118 7.67 12.08 -2.22
N GLU A 119 6.75 12.13 -3.19
CA GLU A 119 5.41 12.67 -3.02
C GLU A 119 4.39 11.54 -2.97
N LEU A 120 3.22 11.83 -2.39
CA LEU A 120 2.10 10.91 -2.40
C LEU A 120 1.66 10.66 -3.85
N ALA A 121 1.38 9.41 -4.22
CA ALA A 121 1.07 9.08 -5.61
C ALA A 121 -0.32 9.57 -6.06
N PHE A 122 -1.33 9.59 -5.18
CA PHE A 122 -2.72 9.88 -5.55
C PHE A 122 -2.92 11.24 -6.23
N PRO A 123 -2.27 12.34 -5.80
CA PRO A 123 -2.42 13.63 -6.47
C PRO A 123 -1.92 13.67 -7.92
N LEU A 124 -1.06 12.74 -8.32
CA LEU A 124 -0.40 12.71 -9.63
C LEU A 124 -1.35 12.31 -10.78
N SER A 125 -2.47 11.66 -10.48
CA SER A 125 -3.49 11.31 -11.49
C SER A 125 -4.90 11.55 -10.94
N PRO A 126 -5.78 12.24 -11.69
CA PRO A 126 -7.19 12.39 -11.31
C PRO A 126 -7.89 11.05 -11.05
N ASP A 127 -7.52 10.00 -11.79
CA ASP A 127 -8.12 8.67 -11.67
C ASP A 127 -7.87 8.01 -10.29
N TRP A 128 -6.84 8.44 -9.57
CA TRP A 128 -6.45 7.86 -8.29
C TRP A 128 -6.98 8.65 -7.10
N LYS A 129 -7.60 9.82 -7.35
CA LYS A 129 -8.06 10.74 -6.31
C LYS A 129 -9.39 10.35 -5.65
N VAL A 130 -10.03 9.28 -6.11
CA VAL A 130 -11.41 8.97 -5.73
C VAL A 130 -11.57 8.70 -4.23
N ASP A 131 -10.69 7.87 -3.65
CA ASP A 131 -10.86 7.44 -2.24
C ASP A 131 -9.81 8.00 -1.29
N TYR A 132 -8.70 8.53 -1.80
CA TYR A 132 -7.58 8.90 -0.94
C TYR A 132 -7.93 10.02 0.05
N GLU A 133 -8.91 10.88 -0.26
CA GLU A 133 -9.36 11.97 0.63
C GLU A 133 -10.06 11.47 1.90
N SER A 134 -10.59 10.25 1.86
CA SER A 134 -11.18 9.56 3.00
C SER A 134 -10.12 9.00 3.95
N TYR A 135 -8.84 9.11 3.61
CA TYR A 135 -7.71 8.70 4.43
C TYR A 135 -6.84 9.92 4.79
N THR A 136 -6.29 9.91 5.99
CA THR A 136 -5.14 10.74 6.33
C THR A 136 -3.88 10.07 5.83
N TRP A 137 -2.93 10.86 5.34
CA TRP A 137 -1.66 10.37 4.81
C TRP A 137 -0.52 11.05 5.55
N ARG A 138 0.31 10.26 6.21
CA ARG A 138 1.51 10.76 6.89
C ARG A 138 2.74 10.12 6.24
N LYS A 139 3.62 10.95 5.69
CA LYS A 139 4.91 10.48 5.20
C LYS A 139 5.73 10.01 6.41
N LEU A 140 6.30 8.82 6.28
CA LEU A 140 7.11 8.17 7.30
C LEU A 140 8.59 8.37 6.99
N ASP A 141 9.40 8.49 8.03
CA ASP A 141 10.86 8.52 7.91
C ASP A 141 11.40 7.07 7.94
N PRO A 142 11.99 6.55 6.84
CA PRO A 142 12.55 5.21 6.78
C PRO A 142 13.64 4.94 7.84
N GLY A 143 14.32 5.98 8.34
CA GLY A 143 15.37 5.84 9.36
C GLY A 143 14.85 5.71 10.78
N SER A 144 13.56 5.98 11.04
CA SER A 144 13.00 5.99 12.38
C SER A 144 12.57 4.60 12.87
N GLU A 145 12.71 4.36 14.18
CA GLU A 145 12.25 3.12 14.82
C GLU A 145 10.72 2.94 14.73
N GLU A 146 9.98 4.05 14.73
CA GLU A 146 8.53 4.05 14.52
C GLU A 146 8.18 3.44 13.16
N THR A 147 8.80 3.92 12.09
CA THR A 147 8.55 3.40 10.73
C THR A 147 8.96 1.95 10.60
N GLN A 148 10.10 1.55 11.16
CA GLN A 148 10.54 0.16 11.14
C GLN A 148 9.53 -0.75 11.85
N THR A 149 8.97 -0.29 12.97
CA THR A 149 7.95 -1.01 13.72
C THR A 149 6.64 -1.08 12.93
N LEU A 150 6.17 0.04 12.39
CA LEU A 150 4.95 0.08 11.57
C LEU A 150 5.08 -0.82 10.33
N VAL A 151 6.15 -0.68 9.55
CA VAL A 151 6.38 -1.52 8.37
C VAL A 151 6.42 -2.99 8.78
N ARG A 152 7.13 -3.35 9.85
CA ARG A 152 7.17 -4.73 10.33
C ARG A 152 5.78 -5.25 10.67
N GLU A 153 5.03 -4.55 11.52
CA GLU A 153 3.71 -4.97 11.99
C GLU A 153 2.69 -5.06 10.86
N TYR A 154 2.64 -4.05 9.99
CA TYR A 154 1.71 -4.03 8.86
C TYR A 154 2.09 -5.01 7.77
N PHE A 155 3.38 -5.31 7.55
CA PHE A 155 3.77 -6.23 6.49
C PHE A 155 3.67 -7.67 6.96
N SER A 156 4.03 -7.99 8.20
CA SER A 156 3.91 -9.36 8.71
C SER A 156 2.51 -9.73 9.19
N TRP A 157 1.64 -8.73 9.47
CA TRP A 157 0.35 -8.93 10.16
C TRP A 157 0.49 -9.60 11.53
N GLU A 158 1.68 -9.50 12.12
CA GLU A 158 1.97 -10.07 13.43
C GLU A 158 2.13 -8.95 14.45
N ARG A 159 1.74 -9.25 15.70
CA ARG A 159 1.65 -8.37 16.89
C ARG A 159 0.27 -7.78 17.17
N THR A 160 0.18 -7.10 18.30
CA THR A 160 -1.03 -6.54 18.91
C THR A 160 -1.39 -5.14 18.42
N PHE A 161 -0.66 -4.54 17.47
CA PHE A 161 -0.94 -3.21 16.91
C PHE A 161 -1.31 -2.17 17.98
N GLN A 162 -0.44 -2.03 18.98
CA GLN A 162 -0.75 -1.30 20.22
C GLN A 162 -1.16 0.16 19.96
N HIS A 163 -0.62 0.79 18.92
CA HIS A 163 -0.95 2.15 18.49
C HIS A 163 -2.37 2.28 17.95
N VAL A 164 -2.98 1.22 17.42
CA VAL A 164 -4.36 1.23 16.92
C VAL A 164 -5.35 0.94 18.06
N GLY A 165 -4.94 0.17 19.07
CA GLY A 165 -5.77 -0.18 20.22
C GLY A 165 -6.99 -1.06 19.89
N LYS A 166 -7.05 -1.61 18.67
CA LYS A 166 -8.10 -2.53 18.20
C LYS A 166 -7.47 -3.83 17.71
N ALA A 167 -8.16 -4.94 17.90
CA ALA A 167 -7.69 -6.25 17.46
C ALA A 167 -7.58 -6.32 15.93
N PHE A 168 -6.56 -7.02 15.43
CA PHE A 168 -6.47 -7.36 14.01
C PHE A 168 -7.73 -8.12 13.59
N ASN A 169 -8.35 -7.72 12.47
CA ASN A 169 -9.48 -8.42 11.88
C ASN A 169 -9.09 -9.06 10.55
N GLN A 170 -8.69 -8.23 9.57
CA GLN A 170 -8.36 -8.70 8.23
C GLN A 170 -7.35 -7.81 7.54
N GLY A 171 -6.32 -8.40 6.95
CA GLY A 171 -5.33 -7.71 6.13
C GLY A 171 -5.63 -7.79 4.63
N LYS A 172 -5.23 -6.75 3.89
CA LYS A 172 -5.31 -6.63 2.43
C LYS A 172 -4.01 -6.08 1.89
N VAL A 173 -3.45 -6.76 0.90
CA VAL A 173 -2.20 -6.36 0.24
C VAL A 173 -2.52 -5.79 -1.13
N PHE A 174 -2.00 -4.61 -1.41
CA PHE A 174 -1.96 -4.01 -2.74
C PHE A 174 -0.60 -4.32 -3.36
N LYS A 175 -0.59 -5.15 -4.40
CA LYS A 175 0.62 -5.56 -5.11
C LYS A 175 0.34 -5.76 -6.60
#